data_AF-A0A4U3M4W4-F1
#
_entry.id   AF-A0A4U3M4W4-F1
#
_cell.length_a   1.000
_cell.length_b   1.000
_cell.length_c   1.000
_cell.angle_alpha   90.00
_cell.angle_beta   90.00
_cell.angle_gamma   90.00
#
_symmetry.space_group_name_H-M   'P 1'
#
loop_
_entity.id
_entity.type
_entity.pdbx_description
1 polymer ?
#
loop_
_entity_poly.entity_id
_entity_poly.type
_entity_poly.pdbx_seq_one_letter_code
_entity_poly.pdbx_strand_id
1 'polypeptide(L)'
;MILVTGGLGMIGAHTARALLDLGHEVVITSHRRTDAPSFLDGKVVVEQLDVTDRSAFLELGDRYAISDIVHLAGSIPAEDPVAYFRHDTVGLLNALDAARTWGVRRFAVASSIGVYIGQDESPWHEGLPLPTADLPHLIVAFKKAVEPVTTHSLAGTGIHPIVLRIGSTWGPLMDPESIFSPIPPYVSAVLRGETPTPLPADTGGDWCYAPDMGRAIASLVNAEVLNHTTYNVSSGTPFTYADAADQLSVEPGGETSPHLDITRLTTETGFTPTFTFPEAVAHYITWRTTNPR
;
A
#
# COMPACT_ATOMS: atom_id res chain seq x y z
N MET A 1 20.20 4.80 -3.55
CA MET A 1 18.94 5.54 -3.36
C MET A 1 17.78 4.62 -3.72
N ILE A 2 16.66 4.69 -2.99
CA ILE A 2 15.47 3.86 -3.25
C ILE A 2 14.42 4.67 -4.00
N LEU A 3 13.90 4.13 -5.10
CA LEU A 3 12.83 4.75 -5.88
C LEU A 3 11.46 4.27 -5.37
N VAL A 4 10.57 5.19 -5.01
CA VAL A 4 9.16 4.88 -4.69
C VAL A 4 8.25 5.55 -5.71
N THR A 5 7.70 4.76 -6.64
CA THR A 5 6.69 5.28 -7.57
C THR A 5 5.32 5.36 -6.88
N GLY A 6 4.52 6.38 -7.22
CA GLY A 6 3.29 6.66 -6.47
C GLY A 6 3.58 7.18 -5.05
N GLY A 7 4.78 7.74 -4.83
CA GLY A 7 5.28 8.10 -3.51
C GLY A 7 4.60 9.31 -2.85
N LEU A 8 3.71 10.01 -3.56
CA LEU A 8 2.81 11.02 -2.97
C LEU A 8 1.42 10.48 -2.63
N GLY A 9 1.12 9.21 -2.95
CA GLY A 9 -0.06 8.52 -2.45
C GLY A 9 0.12 8.11 -0.98
N MET A 10 -0.97 7.72 -0.33
CA MET A 10 -0.96 7.32 1.09
C MET A 10 0.12 6.28 1.41
N ILE A 11 0.08 5.11 0.77
CA ILE A 11 1.02 4.02 1.05
C ILE A 11 2.44 4.47 0.71
N GLY A 12 2.65 5.06 -0.47
CA GLY A 12 3.97 5.46 -0.95
C GLY A 12 4.64 6.52 -0.08
N ALA A 13 3.90 7.51 0.42
CA ALA A 13 4.45 8.54 1.28
C ALA A 13 4.87 8.00 2.65
N HIS A 14 4.06 7.11 3.24
CA HIS A 14 4.41 6.45 4.50
C HIS A 14 5.56 5.43 4.31
N THR A 15 5.65 4.74 3.17
CA THR A 15 6.81 3.90 2.83
C THR A 15 8.07 4.75 2.69
N ALA A 16 8.01 5.87 1.97
CA ALA A 16 9.14 6.79 1.83
C ALA A 16 9.61 7.32 3.20
N ARG A 17 8.66 7.69 4.07
CA ARG A 17 8.95 8.10 5.45
C ARG A 17 9.68 6.99 6.22
N ALA A 18 9.16 5.77 6.20
CA ALA A 18 9.76 4.65 6.92
C ALA A 18 11.15 4.26 6.36
N LEU A 19 11.38 4.38 5.05
CA LEU A 19 12.70 4.19 4.44
C LEU A 19 13.71 5.25 4.89
N LEU A 20 13.30 6.52 4.97
CA LEU A 20 14.14 7.59 5.54
C LEU A 20 14.49 7.32 7.00
N ASP A 21 13.52 6.87 7.80
CA ASP A 21 13.74 6.55 9.22
C ASP A 21 14.71 5.37 9.39
N LEU A 22 14.87 4.51 8.38
CA LEU A 22 15.86 3.45 8.28
C LEU A 22 17.21 3.91 7.70
N GLY A 23 17.37 5.20 7.37
CA GLY A 23 18.61 5.80 6.90
C GLY A 23 18.83 5.75 5.38
N HIS A 24 17.81 5.39 4.59
CA HIS A 24 17.91 5.38 3.13
C HIS A 24 17.68 6.75 2.52
N GLU A 25 18.39 7.06 1.44
CA GLU A 25 18.01 8.15 0.55
C GLU A 25 16.85 7.71 -0.35
N VAL A 26 15.83 8.56 -0.50
CA VAL A 26 14.60 8.23 -1.22
C VAL A 26 14.31 9.26 -2.30
N VAL A 27 14.04 8.77 -3.51
CA VAL A 27 13.38 9.53 -4.58
C VAL A 27 11.96 9.02 -4.74
N ILE A 28 11.00 9.91 -4.68
CA ILE A 28 9.59 9.60 -4.91
C ILE A 28 9.14 10.16 -6.25
N THR A 29 8.25 9.42 -6.93
CA THR A 29 7.66 9.91 -8.18
C THR A 29 6.15 10.05 -8.10
N SER A 30 5.64 11.01 -8.86
CA SER A 30 4.22 11.29 -9.03
C SER A 30 3.96 11.94 -10.39
N HIS A 31 2.83 11.61 -11.03
CA HIS A 31 2.53 12.13 -12.37
C HIS A 31 2.10 13.61 -12.32
N ARG A 32 1.18 13.98 -11.42
CA ARG A 32 0.51 15.29 -11.47
C ARG A 32 0.92 16.27 -10.38
N ARG A 33 1.36 15.75 -9.23
CA ARG A 33 1.69 16.55 -8.03
C ARG A 33 3.16 16.40 -7.72
N THR A 34 3.79 17.47 -7.25
CA THR A 34 5.18 17.46 -6.77
C THR A 34 5.31 17.98 -5.34
N ASP A 35 4.23 18.48 -4.75
CA ASP A 35 4.25 18.92 -3.35
C ASP A 35 4.25 17.72 -2.41
N ALA A 36 5.36 17.55 -1.69
CA ALA A 36 5.49 16.53 -0.66
C ALA A 36 4.64 16.88 0.57
N PRO A 37 4.05 15.89 1.26
CA PRO A 37 3.44 16.14 2.56
C PRO A 37 4.50 16.65 3.55
N SER A 38 4.09 17.45 4.53
CA SER A 38 4.98 18.13 5.48
C SER A 38 5.96 17.20 6.22
N PHE A 39 5.59 15.93 6.43
CA PHE A 39 6.47 14.96 7.07
C PHE A 39 7.60 14.44 6.15
N LEU A 40 7.52 14.66 4.84
CA LEU A 40 8.53 14.37 3.82
C LEU A 40 9.20 15.61 3.23
N ASP A 41 8.61 16.79 3.39
CA ASP A 41 9.13 18.03 2.81
C ASP A 41 10.59 18.30 3.20
N GLY A 42 11.41 18.61 2.19
CA GLY A 42 12.86 18.78 2.31
C GLY A 42 13.66 17.51 2.67
N LYS A 43 13.03 16.34 2.77
CA LYS A 43 13.67 15.06 3.17
C LYS A 43 13.75 14.03 2.04
N VAL A 44 12.96 14.20 0.98
CA VAL A 44 12.96 13.34 -0.20
C VAL A 44 13.21 14.16 -1.46
N VAL A 45 13.71 13.51 -2.50
CA VAL A 45 13.66 14.06 -3.86
C VAL A 45 12.29 13.74 -4.45
N VAL A 46 11.62 14.72 -5.06
CA VAL A 46 10.36 14.52 -5.76
C VAL A 46 10.55 14.72 -7.26
N GLU A 47 10.23 13.70 -8.04
CA GLU A 47 10.35 13.70 -9.49
C GLU A 47 8.97 13.57 -10.14
N GLN A 48 8.70 14.41 -11.13
CA GLN A 48 7.49 14.25 -11.92
C GLN A 48 7.70 13.11 -12.92
N LEU A 49 6.82 12.11 -12.89
CA LEU A 49 6.89 10.96 -13.79
C LEU A 49 5.50 10.43 -14.09
N ASP A 50 5.17 10.36 -15.39
CA ASP A 50 4.17 9.42 -15.88
C ASP A 50 4.84 8.05 -16.04
N VAL A 51 4.37 7.05 -15.30
CA VAL A 51 4.95 5.69 -15.34
C VAL A 51 4.79 5.01 -16.71
N THR A 52 3.91 5.53 -17.56
CA THR A 52 3.75 5.06 -18.94
C THR A 52 4.79 5.64 -19.91
N ASP A 53 5.47 6.72 -19.52
CA ASP A 53 6.61 7.26 -20.27
C ASP A 53 7.89 6.50 -19.90
N ARG A 54 8.25 5.54 -20.75
CA ARG A 54 9.44 4.71 -20.56
C ARG A 54 10.73 5.52 -20.55
N SER A 55 10.84 6.56 -21.39
CA SER A 55 12.07 7.35 -21.50
C SER A 55 12.28 8.17 -20.24
N ALA A 56 11.25 8.89 -19.79
CA ALA A 56 11.30 9.65 -18.54
C ALA A 56 11.59 8.76 -17.32
N PHE A 57 11.07 7.52 -17.33
CA PHE A 57 11.36 6.56 -16.27
C PHE A 57 12.85 6.20 -16.26
N LEU A 58 13.43 5.84 -17.41
CA LEU A 58 14.84 5.44 -17.50
C LEU A 58 15.82 6.58 -17.21
N GLU A 59 15.49 7.83 -17.59
CA GLU A 59 16.27 9.03 -17.28
C GLU A 59 16.45 9.28 -15.77
N LEU A 60 15.64 8.66 -14.91
CA LEU A 60 15.90 8.67 -13.46
C LEU A 60 17.21 7.98 -13.11
N GLY A 61 17.56 6.89 -13.80
CA GLY A 61 18.81 6.16 -13.56
C GLY A 61 20.06 6.93 -13.97
N ASP A 62 19.93 7.88 -14.90
CA ASP A 62 21.04 8.77 -15.30
C ASP A 62 21.32 9.83 -14.23
N ARG A 63 20.30 10.18 -13.44
CA ARG A 63 20.37 11.21 -12.39
C ARG A 63 20.63 10.62 -11.00
N TYR A 64 20.16 9.40 -10.75
CA TYR A 64 20.17 8.79 -9.43
C TYR A 64 20.68 7.35 -9.50
N ALA A 65 21.58 6.99 -8.58
CA ALA A 65 22.01 5.60 -8.39
C ALA A 65 20.91 4.82 -7.65
N ILE A 66 19.94 4.29 -8.40
CA ILE A 66 18.81 3.53 -7.86
C ILE A 66 19.25 2.11 -7.48
N SER A 67 19.14 1.76 -6.20
CA SER A 67 19.50 0.45 -5.67
C SER A 67 18.32 -0.50 -5.57
N ASP A 68 17.11 0.04 -5.36
CA ASP A 68 15.88 -0.72 -5.14
C ASP A 68 14.68 0.10 -5.66
N ILE A 69 13.63 -0.59 -6.10
CA ILE A 69 12.38 0.03 -6.56
C ILE A 69 11.22 -0.49 -5.71
N VAL A 70 10.37 0.43 -5.26
CA VAL A 70 9.05 0.16 -4.70
C VAL A 70 7.99 0.72 -5.65
N HIS A 71 7.36 -0.17 -6.40
CA HIS A 71 6.35 0.17 -7.40
C HIS A 71 4.95 0.17 -6.79
N LEU A 72 4.51 1.34 -6.32
CA LEU A 72 3.18 1.58 -5.73
C LEU A 72 2.30 2.47 -6.61
N ALA A 73 2.81 2.96 -7.74
CA ALA A 73 1.99 3.67 -8.71
C ALA A 73 0.92 2.74 -9.29
N GLY A 74 -0.30 3.25 -9.38
CA GLY A 74 -1.44 2.59 -9.98
C GLY A 74 -2.55 3.62 -10.22
N SER A 75 -3.47 3.31 -11.13
CA SER A 75 -4.61 4.18 -11.40
C SER A 75 -5.88 3.67 -10.71
N ILE A 76 -6.81 4.57 -10.45
CA ILE A 76 -8.20 4.19 -10.14
C ILE A 76 -8.85 3.85 -11.48
N PRO A 77 -9.52 2.68 -11.63
CA PRO A 77 -10.10 2.30 -12.90
C PRO A 77 -11.08 3.36 -13.43
N ALA A 78 -10.91 3.69 -14.71
CA ALA A 78 -11.84 4.53 -15.46
C ALA A 78 -13.01 3.68 -16.00
N GLU A 79 -13.97 4.34 -16.67
CA GLU A 79 -15.11 3.66 -17.30
C GLU A 79 -14.70 2.63 -18.36
N ASP A 80 -13.56 2.82 -19.04
CA ASP A 80 -13.00 1.86 -20.01
C ASP A 80 -12.01 0.89 -19.33
N PRO A 81 -12.38 -0.40 -19.14
CA PRO A 81 -11.50 -1.39 -18.53
C PRO A 81 -10.23 -1.65 -19.33
N VAL A 82 -10.28 -1.58 -20.66
CA VAL A 82 -9.12 -1.86 -21.52
C VAL A 82 -8.09 -0.74 -21.41
N ALA A 83 -8.54 0.51 -21.34
CA ALA A 83 -7.66 1.64 -21.07
C ALA A 83 -6.98 1.53 -19.71
N TYR A 84 -7.72 1.13 -18.67
CA TYR A 84 -7.18 0.85 -17.33
C TYR A 84 -6.07 -0.21 -17.38
N PHE A 85 -6.37 -1.40 -17.93
CA PHE A 85 -5.38 -2.48 -17.99
C PHE A 85 -4.17 -2.10 -18.84
N ARG A 86 -4.36 -1.38 -19.97
CA ARG A 86 -3.25 -0.93 -20.80
C ARG A 86 -2.33 0.01 -20.03
N HIS A 87 -2.89 1.03 -19.39
CA HIS A 87 -2.12 2.02 -18.62
C HIS A 87 -1.30 1.35 -17.52
N ASP A 88 -1.96 0.59 -16.63
CA ASP A 88 -1.28 0.00 -15.47
C ASP A 88 -0.31 -1.11 -15.88
N THR A 89 -0.61 -1.87 -16.95
CA THR A 89 0.34 -2.87 -17.49
C THR A 89 1.58 -2.19 -18.06
N VAL A 90 1.43 -1.11 -18.84
CA VAL A 90 2.61 -0.37 -19.36
C VAL A 90 3.44 0.20 -18.22
N GLY A 91 2.80 0.77 -17.19
CA GLY A 91 3.50 1.26 -16.00
C GLY A 91 4.31 0.17 -15.29
N LEU A 92 3.73 -1.01 -15.10
CA LEU A 92 4.43 -2.18 -14.54
C LEU A 92 5.62 -2.61 -15.40
N LEU A 93 5.41 -2.74 -16.72
CA LEU A 93 6.45 -3.20 -17.64
C LEU A 93 7.61 -2.21 -17.71
N ASN A 94 7.35 -0.91 -17.71
CA ASN A 94 8.40 0.12 -17.67
C ASN A 94 9.20 0.06 -16.36
N ALA A 95 8.53 -0.13 -15.22
CA ALA A 95 9.20 -0.27 -13.93
C ALA A 95 10.08 -1.54 -13.87
N LEU A 96 9.61 -2.66 -14.43
CA LEU A 96 10.39 -3.90 -14.55
C LEU A 96 11.59 -3.74 -15.50
N ASP A 97 11.40 -3.05 -16.62
CA ASP A 97 12.48 -2.77 -17.57
C ASP A 97 13.56 -1.87 -16.96
N ALA A 98 13.14 -0.84 -16.21
CA ALA A 98 14.05 0.00 -15.43
C ALA A 98 14.82 -0.81 -14.38
N ALA A 99 14.13 -1.68 -13.63
CA ALA A 99 14.77 -2.56 -12.65
C ALA A 99 15.89 -3.41 -13.28
N ARG A 100 15.60 -4.02 -14.43
CA ARG A 100 16.56 -4.84 -15.18
C ARG A 100 17.71 -4.02 -15.76
N THR A 101 17.41 -2.83 -16.28
CA THR A 101 18.39 -1.91 -16.87
C THR A 101 19.37 -1.41 -15.83
N TRP A 102 18.88 -1.04 -14.64
CA TRP A 102 19.71 -0.52 -13.55
C TRP A 102 20.35 -1.61 -12.70
N GLY A 103 19.95 -2.88 -12.88
CA GLY A 103 20.46 -4.00 -12.08
C GLY A 103 20.15 -3.83 -10.59
N VAL A 104 18.96 -3.34 -10.26
CA VAL A 104 18.57 -3.07 -8.87
C VAL A 104 18.61 -4.35 -8.04
N ARG A 105 18.89 -4.22 -6.75
CA ARG A 105 18.90 -5.37 -5.83
C ARG A 105 17.51 -5.96 -5.65
N ARG A 106 16.50 -5.10 -5.48
CA ARG A 106 15.11 -5.51 -5.22
C ARG A 106 14.09 -4.72 -6.01
N PHE A 107 13.00 -5.41 -6.35
CA PHE A 107 11.83 -4.83 -6.95
C PHE A 107 10.58 -5.22 -6.15
N ALA A 108 10.09 -4.30 -5.33
CA ALA A 108 8.85 -4.46 -4.60
C ALA A 108 7.68 -3.93 -5.43
N VAL A 109 6.57 -4.66 -5.46
CA VAL A 109 5.39 -4.29 -6.25
C VAL A 109 4.10 -4.51 -5.47
N ALA A 110 3.19 -3.55 -5.55
CA ALA A 110 1.87 -3.66 -4.94
C ALA A 110 1.03 -4.75 -5.65
N SER A 111 0.76 -5.85 -4.94
CA SER A 111 -0.42 -6.70 -5.10
C SER A 111 -1.52 -6.22 -4.11
N SER A 112 -2.53 -7.04 -3.81
CA SER A 112 -3.63 -6.69 -2.91
C SER A 112 -4.21 -7.93 -2.23
N ILE A 113 -4.77 -7.77 -1.03
CA ILE A 113 -5.62 -8.77 -0.37
C ILE A 113 -6.74 -9.29 -1.26
N GLY A 114 -7.22 -8.48 -2.22
CA GLY A 114 -8.25 -8.88 -3.17
C GLY A 114 -7.88 -10.13 -4.00
N VAL A 115 -6.59 -10.45 -4.14
CA VAL A 115 -6.16 -11.65 -4.87
C VAL A 115 -6.63 -12.96 -4.22
N TYR A 116 -7.01 -12.93 -2.94
CA TYR A 116 -7.58 -14.06 -2.21
C TYR A 116 -9.11 -14.18 -2.31
N ILE A 117 -9.81 -13.23 -2.93
CA ILE A 117 -11.28 -13.31 -3.05
C ILE A 117 -11.67 -14.62 -3.72
N GLY A 118 -12.57 -15.36 -3.06
CA GLY A 118 -12.98 -16.72 -3.42
C GLY A 118 -12.32 -17.83 -2.59
N GLN A 119 -11.48 -17.48 -1.61
CA GLN A 119 -10.99 -18.43 -0.61
C GLN A 119 -12.01 -18.63 0.52
N ASP A 120 -12.18 -19.88 0.95
CA ASP A 120 -13.04 -20.25 2.08
C ASP A 120 -12.29 -20.26 3.44
N GLU A 121 -10.96 -20.32 3.39
CA GLU A 121 -10.10 -20.37 4.58
C GLU A 121 -9.89 -18.98 5.18
N SER A 122 -9.62 -18.88 6.48
CA SER A 122 -9.13 -17.67 7.15
C SER A 122 -8.34 -18.08 8.40
N PRO A 123 -7.16 -17.50 8.70
CA PRO A 123 -6.53 -16.38 7.98
C PRO A 123 -6.03 -16.74 6.58
N TRP A 124 -5.97 -15.74 5.69
CA TRP A 124 -5.36 -15.89 4.38
C TRP A 124 -3.84 -15.79 4.48
N HIS A 125 -3.12 -16.78 3.95
CA HIS A 125 -1.66 -16.84 3.96
C HIS A 125 -1.08 -16.91 2.55
N GLU A 126 0.21 -16.66 2.37
CA GLU A 126 0.86 -16.52 1.06
C GLU A 126 1.03 -17.86 0.30
N GLY A 127 0.77 -18.97 0.97
CA GLY A 127 0.76 -20.31 0.38
C GLY A 127 -0.55 -20.66 -0.33
N LEU A 128 -1.63 -19.91 -0.10
CA LEU A 128 -2.91 -20.16 -0.75
C LEU A 128 -2.82 -19.87 -2.26
N PRO A 129 -3.45 -20.70 -3.12
CA PRO A 129 -3.55 -20.43 -4.54
C PRO A 129 -4.38 -19.18 -4.80
N LEU A 130 -4.24 -18.60 -6.00
CA LEU A 130 -5.14 -17.53 -6.45
C LEU A 130 -6.47 -18.16 -6.92
N PRO A 131 -7.62 -17.89 -6.29
CA PRO A 131 -8.88 -18.52 -6.68
C PRO A 131 -9.31 -18.13 -8.08
N THR A 132 -10.00 -19.06 -8.75
CA THR A 132 -10.80 -18.74 -9.94
C THR A 132 -12.21 -18.40 -9.45
N ALA A 133 -12.45 -17.12 -9.18
CA ALA A 133 -13.71 -16.61 -8.65
C ALA A 133 -14.14 -15.36 -9.42
N ASP A 134 -15.43 -15.06 -9.37
CA ASP A 134 -15.96 -13.80 -9.89
C ASP A 134 -15.31 -12.63 -9.14
N LEU A 135 -14.71 -11.71 -9.89
CA LEU A 135 -13.93 -10.62 -9.32
C LEU A 135 -14.81 -9.36 -9.21
N PRO A 136 -14.90 -8.73 -8.04
CA PRO A 136 -15.78 -7.58 -7.85
C PRO A 136 -15.23 -6.28 -8.48
N HIS A 137 -13.95 -6.25 -8.86
CA HIS A 137 -13.29 -5.03 -9.31
C HIS A 137 -12.10 -5.29 -10.24
N LEU A 138 -11.86 -4.39 -11.20
CA LEU A 138 -10.76 -4.47 -12.18
C LEU A 138 -9.37 -4.49 -11.53
N ILE A 139 -9.21 -3.80 -10.40
CA ILE A 139 -7.96 -3.82 -9.61
C ILE A 139 -7.61 -5.25 -9.21
N VAL A 140 -8.58 -6.07 -8.79
CA VAL A 140 -8.29 -7.44 -8.35
C VAL A 140 -7.75 -8.28 -9.50
N ALA A 141 -8.35 -8.16 -10.68
CA ALA A 141 -7.88 -8.85 -11.88
C ALA A 141 -6.45 -8.43 -12.23
N PHE A 142 -6.17 -7.12 -12.21
CA PHE A 142 -4.83 -6.60 -12.49
C PHE A 142 -3.81 -7.08 -11.46
N LYS A 143 -4.12 -7.01 -10.16
CA LYS A 143 -3.21 -7.44 -9.08
C LYS A 143 -2.93 -8.93 -9.10
N LYS A 144 -3.90 -9.78 -9.49
CA LYS A 144 -3.64 -11.21 -9.78
C LYS A 144 -2.65 -11.40 -10.93
N ALA A 145 -2.71 -10.57 -11.98
CA ALA A 145 -1.78 -10.63 -13.12
C ALA A 145 -0.37 -10.09 -12.80
N VAL A 146 -0.27 -9.08 -11.94
CA VAL A 146 1.00 -8.46 -11.53
C VAL A 146 1.97 -9.48 -10.92
N GLU A 147 1.48 -10.43 -10.11
CA GLU A 147 2.33 -11.39 -9.40
C GLU A 147 3.14 -12.30 -10.35
N PRO A 148 2.52 -13.08 -11.26
CA PRO A 148 3.25 -13.92 -12.20
C PRO A 148 4.07 -13.09 -13.21
N VAL A 149 3.55 -11.95 -13.68
CA VAL A 149 4.29 -11.08 -14.61
C VAL A 149 5.59 -10.59 -13.98
N THR A 150 5.56 -10.13 -12.74
CA THR A 150 6.74 -9.64 -12.01
C THR A 150 7.76 -10.76 -11.79
N THR A 151 7.31 -11.88 -11.20
CA THR A 151 8.19 -12.99 -10.85
C THR A 151 8.87 -13.62 -12.06
N HIS A 152 8.15 -13.80 -13.18
CA HIS A 152 8.74 -14.35 -14.41
C HIS A 152 9.62 -13.33 -15.14
N SER A 153 9.29 -12.04 -15.08
CA SER A 153 10.12 -11.00 -15.70
C SER A 153 11.47 -10.81 -15.00
N LEU A 154 11.58 -11.16 -13.72
CA LEU A 154 12.82 -11.04 -12.95
C LEU A 154 13.56 -12.38 -12.76
N ALA A 155 12.98 -13.50 -13.22
CA ALA A 155 13.60 -14.81 -13.14
C ALA A 155 15.00 -14.82 -13.80
N GLY A 156 16.01 -15.31 -13.08
CA GLY A 156 17.39 -15.41 -13.56
C GLY A 156 18.16 -14.09 -13.66
N THR A 157 17.56 -12.95 -13.30
CA THR A 157 18.23 -11.64 -13.35
C THR A 157 19.11 -11.35 -12.14
N GLY A 158 18.94 -12.09 -11.04
CA GLY A 158 19.55 -11.80 -9.74
C GLY A 158 18.81 -10.73 -8.92
N ILE A 159 17.79 -10.09 -9.49
CA ILE A 159 16.92 -9.12 -8.82
C ILE A 159 15.90 -9.86 -7.97
N HIS A 160 15.77 -9.53 -6.68
CA HIS A 160 14.80 -10.15 -5.78
C HIS A 160 13.42 -9.48 -5.93
N PRO A 161 12.38 -10.18 -6.42
CA PRO A 161 11.03 -9.64 -6.43
C PRO A 161 10.41 -9.70 -5.03
N ILE A 162 9.69 -8.64 -4.64
CA ILE A 162 8.85 -8.60 -3.44
C ILE A 162 7.42 -8.26 -3.85
N VAL A 163 6.57 -9.27 -3.97
CA VAL A 163 5.14 -9.13 -4.22
C VAL A 163 4.43 -8.82 -2.90
N LEU A 164 3.90 -7.60 -2.80
CA LEU A 164 3.24 -7.10 -1.58
C LEU A 164 1.74 -7.34 -1.67
N ARG A 165 1.21 -8.40 -1.07
CA ARG A 165 -0.25 -8.60 -0.93
C ARG A 165 -0.77 -7.68 0.18
N ILE A 166 -1.00 -6.43 -0.19
CA ILE A 166 -1.36 -5.34 0.71
C ILE A 166 -2.80 -5.55 1.22
N GLY A 167 -2.93 -5.63 2.55
CA GLY A 167 -4.19 -5.68 3.27
C GLY A 167 -5.04 -4.42 3.13
N SER A 168 -6.23 -4.44 3.72
CA SER A 168 -7.03 -3.21 3.86
C SER A 168 -6.22 -2.16 4.61
N THR A 169 -6.25 -0.91 4.16
CA THR A 169 -5.45 0.15 4.76
C THR A 169 -6.19 1.48 4.78
N TRP A 170 -5.89 2.30 5.77
CA TRP A 170 -6.52 3.59 5.98
C TRP A 170 -5.62 4.52 6.80
N GLY A 171 -5.90 5.82 6.77
CA GLY A 171 -5.22 6.80 7.62
C GLY A 171 -4.80 8.07 6.89
N PRO A 172 -3.75 8.77 7.39
CA PRO A 172 -3.28 10.03 6.83
C PRO A 172 -2.99 9.93 5.33
N LEU A 173 -3.45 10.93 4.57
CA LEU A 173 -3.41 11.01 3.09
C LEU A 173 -4.40 10.12 2.33
N MET A 174 -5.23 9.32 3.00
CA MET A 174 -6.43 8.76 2.37
C MET A 174 -7.39 9.89 1.99
N ASP A 175 -8.11 9.73 0.88
CA ASP A 175 -9.21 10.65 0.56
C ASP A 175 -10.19 10.68 1.74
N PRO A 176 -10.46 11.85 2.34
CA PRO A 176 -11.40 11.96 3.45
C PRO A 176 -12.82 11.50 3.11
N GLU A 177 -13.18 11.43 1.83
CA GLU A 177 -14.48 10.95 1.37
C GLU A 177 -14.36 9.56 0.68
N SER A 178 -13.27 8.83 0.95
CA SER A 178 -13.01 7.53 0.35
C SER A 178 -14.09 6.51 0.68
N ILE A 179 -14.57 5.81 -0.34
CA ILE A 179 -15.53 4.70 -0.20
C ILE A 179 -14.90 3.40 0.35
N PHE A 180 -13.56 3.30 0.35
CA PHE A 180 -12.86 2.08 0.77
C PHE A 180 -12.71 1.91 2.28
N SER A 181 -12.97 2.96 3.07
CA SER A 181 -12.96 2.89 4.53
C SER A 181 -13.95 3.91 5.09
N PRO A 182 -14.81 3.54 6.04
CA PRO A 182 -15.76 4.48 6.63
C PRO A 182 -15.12 5.41 7.68
N ILE A 183 -13.89 5.15 8.15
CA ILE A 183 -13.26 5.95 9.20
C ILE A 183 -12.90 7.37 8.72
N PRO A 184 -12.24 7.58 7.57
CA PRO A 184 -12.00 8.92 7.03
C PRO A 184 -13.25 9.82 6.87
N PRO A 185 -14.35 9.36 6.24
CA PRO A 185 -15.55 10.18 6.09
C PRO A 185 -16.25 10.41 7.43
N TYR A 186 -16.27 9.40 8.31
CA TYR A 186 -16.81 9.55 9.66
C TYR A 186 -16.12 10.69 10.42
N VAL A 187 -14.79 10.65 10.50
CA VAL A 187 -14.00 11.69 11.20
C VAL A 187 -14.17 13.05 10.53
N SER A 188 -14.23 13.10 9.20
CA SER A 188 -14.44 14.35 8.47
C SER A 188 -15.81 14.98 8.77
N ALA A 189 -16.88 14.18 8.89
CA ALA A 189 -18.20 14.66 9.30
C ALA A 189 -18.18 15.23 10.73
N VAL A 190 -17.58 14.52 11.69
CA VAL A 190 -17.44 15.00 13.08
C VAL A 190 -16.70 16.35 13.13
N LEU A 191 -15.60 16.49 12.38
CA LEU A 191 -14.82 17.73 12.35
C LEU A 191 -15.55 18.90 11.67
N ARG A 192 -16.54 18.62 10.82
CA ARG A 192 -17.46 19.63 10.26
C ARG A 192 -18.60 20.01 11.21
N GLY A 193 -18.68 19.39 12.39
CA GLY A 193 -19.79 19.56 13.32
C GLY A 193 -21.07 18.83 12.90
N GLU A 194 -20.96 17.88 11.98
CA GLU A 194 -22.05 17.01 11.54
C GLU A 194 -22.15 15.79 12.48
N THR A 195 -23.33 15.19 12.57
CA THR A 195 -23.53 13.91 13.25
C THR A 195 -23.43 12.78 12.21
N PRO A 196 -22.30 12.05 12.12
CA PRO A 196 -22.21 10.91 11.22
C PRO A 196 -23.14 9.77 11.65
N THR A 197 -23.55 8.94 10.69
CA THR A 197 -24.23 7.67 10.98
C THR A 197 -23.34 6.80 11.88
N PRO A 198 -23.88 6.21 12.96
CA PRO A 198 -23.15 5.25 13.77
C PRO A 198 -22.59 4.10 12.93
N LEU A 199 -21.40 3.62 13.29
CA LEU A 199 -20.79 2.47 12.63
C LEU A 199 -21.27 1.16 13.27
N PRO A 200 -21.46 0.07 12.52
CA PRO A 200 -21.86 -1.21 13.12
C PRO A 200 -20.74 -1.76 14.02
N ALA A 201 -21.01 -1.94 15.31
CA ALA A 201 -20.02 -2.23 16.35
C ALA A 201 -19.20 -3.49 16.06
N ASP A 202 -19.82 -4.53 15.49
CA ASP A 202 -19.21 -5.83 15.21
C ASP A 202 -18.50 -5.86 13.84
N THR A 203 -18.58 -4.77 13.06
CA THR A 203 -17.84 -4.65 11.81
C THR A 203 -16.36 -4.41 12.07
N GLY A 204 -15.52 -5.11 11.31
CA GLY A 204 -14.08 -4.87 11.31
C GLY A 204 -13.32 -5.91 10.50
N GLY A 205 -12.08 -6.15 10.87
CA GLY A 205 -11.15 -7.03 10.16
C GLY A 205 -9.70 -6.59 10.36
N ASP A 206 -8.80 -7.13 9.55
CA ASP A 206 -7.38 -6.77 9.56
C ASP A 206 -7.13 -5.58 8.64
N TRP A 207 -7.21 -4.37 9.22
CA TRP A 207 -6.91 -3.13 8.50
C TRP A 207 -5.67 -2.46 9.08
N CYS A 208 -4.67 -2.27 8.23
CA CYS A 208 -3.39 -1.73 8.63
C CYS A 208 -3.36 -0.21 8.48
N TYR A 209 -3.03 0.47 9.58
CA TYR A 209 -2.91 1.92 9.61
C TYR A 209 -1.74 2.38 8.71
N ALA A 210 -1.93 3.46 7.95
CA ALA A 210 -1.02 3.82 6.86
C ALA A 210 0.47 4.00 7.28
N PRO A 211 0.80 4.59 8.44
CA PRO A 211 2.17 4.57 8.97
C PRO A 211 2.75 3.17 9.18
N ASP A 212 1.96 2.23 9.73
CA ASP A 212 2.40 0.83 9.91
C ASP A 212 2.52 0.10 8.58
N MET A 213 1.64 0.38 7.62
CA MET A 213 1.74 -0.13 6.24
C MET A 213 3.06 0.32 5.60
N GLY A 214 3.41 1.59 5.77
CA GLY A 214 4.69 2.14 5.31
C GLY A 214 5.89 1.41 5.92
N ARG A 215 5.87 1.21 7.25
CA ARG A 215 6.90 0.47 8.00
C ARG A 215 7.04 -0.98 7.56
N ALA A 216 5.93 -1.68 7.30
CA ALA A 216 5.93 -3.06 6.83
C ALA A 216 6.58 -3.21 5.45
N ILE A 217 6.25 -2.33 4.51
CA ILE A 217 6.87 -2.34 3.17
C ILE A 217 8.36 -1.98 3.27
N ALA A 218 8.70 -0.95 4.05
CA ALA A 218 10.07 -0.53 4.24
C ALA A 218 10.94 -1.61 4.90
N SER A 219 10.40 -2.38 5.85
CA SER A 219 11.13 -3.46 6.52
C SER A 219 11.48 -4.60 5.54
N LEU A 220 10.57 -4.96 4.63
CA LEU A 220 10.85 -5.93 3.56
C LEU A 220 11.94 -5.43 2.60
N VAL A 221 11.85 -4.18 2.17
CA VAL A 221 12.86 -3.58 1.29
C VAL A 221 14.22 -3.49 1.99
N ASN A 222 14.24 -3.21 3.29
CA ASN A 222 15.46 -3.06 4.10
C ASN A 222 16.10 -4.39 4.54
N ALA A 223 15.33 -5.49 4.64
CA ALA A 223 15.81 -6.76 5.17
C ALA A 223 17.13 -7.21 4.54
N GLU A 224 18.02 -7.86 5.26
CA GLU A 224 19.27 -8.35 4.66
C GLU A 224 18.99 -9.54 3.74
N VAL A 225 18.21 -10.51 4.26
CA VAL A 225 17.82 -11.74 3.57
C VAL A 225 16.30 -11.86 3.58
N LEU A 226 15.73 -12.27 2.45
CA LEU A 226 14.34 -12.63 2.29
C LEU A 226 14.27 -14.04 1.69
N ASN A 227 13.56 -14.96 2.33
CA ASN A 227 13.47 -16.35 1.83
C ASN A 227 12.26 -16.55 0.91
N HIS A 228 11.43 -15.52 0.76
CA HIS A 228 10.21 -15.58 -0.02
C HIS A 228 10.14 -14.42 -1.02
N THR A 229 9.27 -14.59 -2.02
CA THR A 229 8.98 -13.57 -3.03
C THR A 229 7.66 -12.87 -2.78
N THR A 230 6.74 -13.47 -2.03
CA THR A 230 5.39 -12.96 -1.76
C THR A 230 5.15 -12.86 -0.27
N TYR A 231 4.65 -11.70 0.15
CA TYR A 231 4.37 -11.36 1.54
C TYR A 231 2.99 -10.73 1.66
N ASN A 232 2.22 -11.18 2.64
CA ASN A 232 1.08 -10.46 3.17
C ASN A 232 1.57 -9.25 3.95
N VAL A 233 0.97 -8.09 3.69
CA VAL A 233 1.36 -6.82 4.32
C VAL A 233 0.13 -6.19 4.93
N SER A 234 -0.08 -6.40 6.23
CA SER A 234 -1.18 -5.83 7.00
C SER A 234 -0.82 -5.74 8.49
N SER A 235 -1.79 -5.49 9.39
CA SER A 235 -1.55 -5.52 10.84
C SER A 235 -1.48 -6.96 11.35
N GLY A 236 -2.18 -7.89 10.68
CA GLY A 236 -2.29 -9.29 11.09
C GLY A 236 -3.12 -9.50 12.36
N THR A 237 -3.68 -8.43 12.93
CA THR A 237 -4.51 -8.45 14.13
C THR A 237 -5.83 -7.78 13.80
N PRO A 238 -6.93 -8.55 13.68
CA PRO A 238 -8.23 -7.98 13.39
C PRO A 238 -8.74 -7.18 14.59
N PHE A 239 -9.52 -6.14 14.31
CA PHE A 239 -10.26 -5.34 15.29
C PHE A 239 -11.74 -5.24 14.88
N THR A 240 -12.55 -4.68 15.76
CA THR A 240 -13.93 -4.24 15.48
C THR A 240 -14.08 -2.76 15.78
N TYR A 241 -15.12 -2.10 15.25
CA TYR A 241 -15.36 -0.69 15.58
C TYR A 241 -15.70 -0.47 17.06
N ALA A 242 -16.25 -1.49 17.73
CA ALA A 242 -16.46 -1.47 19.17
C ALA A 242 -15.17 -1.21 19.96
N ASP A 243 -14.01 -1.63 19.44
CA ASP A 243 -12.72 -1.42 20.11
C ASP A 243 -12.39 0.07 20.27
N ALA A 244 -12.91 0.94 19.39
CA ALA A 244 -12.72 2.40 19.42
C ALA A 244 -14.01 3.16 19.76
N ALA A 245 -14.90 2.58 20.57
CA ALA A 245 -16.18 3.19 20.95
C ALA A 245 -16.03 4.52 21.73
N ASP A 246 -14.87 4.79 22.32
CA ASP A 246 -14.57 6.08 22.96
C ASP A 246 -14.40 7.21 21.94
N GLN A 247 -14.02 6.89 20.70
CA GLN A 247 -13.80 7.86 19.61
C GLN A 247 -14.89 7.81 18.54
N LEU A 248 -15.58 6.69 18.41
CA LEU A 248 -16.56 6.42 17.35
C LEU A 248 -17.93 6.09 17.96
N SER A 249 -18.97 6.73 17.45
CA SER A 249 -20.34 6.31 17.71
C SER A 249 -20.60 5.00 16.99
N VAL A 250 -20.98 3.97 17.74
CA VAL A 250 -21.27 2.63 17.22
C VAL A 250 -22.67 2.16 17.61
N GLU A 251 -23.25 1.27 16.80
CA GLU A 251 -24.53 0.62 17.06
C GLU A 251 -24.45 -0.90 16.83
N PRO A 252 -25.29 -1.73 17.49
CA PRO A 252 -25.18 -3.18 17.37
C PRO A 252 -25.28 -3.71 15.94
N GLY A 253 -24.52 -4.77 15.63
CA GLY A 253 -24.52 -5.44 14.34
C GLY A 253 -23.23 -5.23 13.55
N GLY A 254 -23.15 -5.89 12.40
CA GLY A 254 -21.96 -5.94 11.57
C GLY A 254 -21.37 -7.34 11.48
N GLU A 255 -20.35 -7.48 10.64
CA GLU A 255 -19.59 -8.71 10.44
C GLU A 255 -18.11 -8.37 10.24
N THR A 256 -17.24 -9.30 10.61
CA THR A 256 -15.81 -9.15 10.41
C THR A 256 -15.39 -9.71 9.03
N SER A 257 -14.47 -9.00 8.38
CA SER A 257 -13.80 -9.48 7.18
C SER A 257 -12.67 -10.44 7.52
N PRO A 258 -12.27 -11.34 6.60
CA PRO A 258 -11.07 -12.18 6.76
C PRO A 258 -9.82 -11.36 7.08
N HIS A 259 -8.86 -11.99 7.77
CA HIS A 259 -7.58 -11.38 8.13
C HIS A 259 -6.40 -12.08 7.48
N LEU A 260 -5.27 -11.38 7.35
CA LEU A 260 -4.06 -11.93 6.77
C LEU A 260 -3.17 -12.56 7.85
N ASP A 261 -2.62 -13.73 7.55
CA ASP A 261 -1.45 -14.25 8.25
C ASP A 261 -0.21 -13.49 7.75
N ILE A 262 0.45 -12.77 8.65
CA ILE A 262 1.67 -11.99 8.36
C ILE A 262 2.94 -12.66 8.92
N THR A 263 2.91 -13.97 9.21
CA THR A 263 4.03 -14.71 9.82
C THR A 263 5.32 -14.58 9.02
N ARG A 264 5.27 -14.57 7.68
CA ARG A 264 6.46 -14.35 6.85
C ARG A 264 7.08 -12.97 7.06
N LEU A 265 6.25 -11.92 7.04
CA LEU A 265 6.67 -10.55 7.24
C LEU A 265 7.31 -10.37 8.64
N THR A 266 6.65 -10.86 9.68
CA THR A 266 7.09 -10.72 11.07
C THR A 266 8.39 -11.49 11.33
N THR A 267 8.49 -12.75 10.86
CA THR A 267 9.65 -13.61 11.10
C THR A 267 10.91 -13.11 10.40
N GLU A 268 10.79 -12.59 9.17
CA GLU A 268 11.96 -12.20 8.38
C GLU A 268 12.40 -10.75 8.61
N THR A 269 11.50 -9.88 9.08
CA THR A 269 11.79 -8.45 9.24
C THR A 269 11.70 -7.94 10.67
N GLY A 270 11.14 -8.73 11.59
CA GLY A 270 10.81 -8.28 12.94
C GLY A 270 9.70 -7.22 13.00
N PHE A 271 8.96 -7.02 11.90
CA PHE A 271 7.87 -6.05 11.85
C PHE A 271 6.78 -6.39 12.87
N THR A 272 6.38 -5.38 13.62
CA THR A 272 5.19 -5.39 14.48
C THR A 272 4.47 -4.05 14.29
N PRO A 273 3.13 -4.05 14.08
CA PRO A 273 2.36 -2.81 14.05
C PRO A 273 2.53 -2.04 15.36
N THR A 274 2.58 -0.73 15.28
CA THR A 274 2.75 0.14 16.45
C THR A 274 1.44 0.74 16.95
N PHE A 275 0.41 0.77 16.11
CA PHE A 275 -0.89 1.30 16.48
C PHE A 275 -1.87 0.16 16.76
N THR A 276 -2.47 0.17 17.94
CA THR A 276 -3.78 -0.47 18.11
C THR A 276 -4.86 0.32 17.35
N PHE A 277 -6.02 -0.28 17.09
CA PHE A 277 -7.08 0.41 16.37
C PHE A 277 -7.54 1.73 17.05
N PRO A 278 -7.76 1.79 18.38
CA PRO A 278 -8.15 3.04 19.04
C PRO A 278 -7.06 4.12 18.97
N GLU A 279 -5.79 3.74 19.11
CA GLU A 279 -4.66 4.65 18.96
C GLU A 279 -4.56 5.21 17.54
N ALA A 280 -4.79 4.36 16.52
CA ALA A 280 -4.82 4.78 15.12
C ALA A 280 -5.95 5.79 14.86
N VAL A 281 -7.15 5.58 15.43
CA VAL A 281 -8.29 6.50 15.30
C VAL A 281 -7.96 7.84 15.96
N ALA A 282 -7.47 7.83 17.20
CA ALA A 282 -7.08 9.04 17.92
C ALA A 282 -5.98 9.83 17.19
N HIS A 283 -4.97 9.12 16.67
CA HIS A 283 -3.90 9.72 15.88
C HIS A 283 -4.45 10.32 14.56
N TYR A 284 -5.34 9.62 13.87
CA TYR A 284 -5.94 10.11 12.64
C TYR A 284 -6.81 11.36 12.86
N ILE A 285 -7.62 11.41 13.92
CA ILE A 285 -8.38 12.60 14.32
C ILE A 285 -7.43 13.79 14.51
N THR A 286 -6.34 13.60 15.27
CA THR A 286 -5.32 14.64 15.50
C THR A 286 -4.63 15.08 14.21
N TRP A 287 -4.35 14.15 13.30
CA TRP A 287 -3.78 14.49 12.01
C TRP A 287 -4.75 15.32 11.16
N ARG A 288 -6.05 14.99 11.15
CA ARG A 288 -7.07 15.71 10.37
C ARG A 288 -7.35 17.13 10.86
N THR A 289 -7.22 17.42 12.16
CA THR A 289 -7.40 18.79 12.66
C THR A 289 -6.33 19.76 12.13
N THR A 290 -5.13 19.27 11.84
CA THR A 290 -4.01 20.07 11.31
C THR A 290 -3.84 19.96 9.79
N ASN A 291 -4.56 19.04 9.15
CA ASN A 291 -4.57 18.84 7.71
C ASN A 291 -6.02 18.85 7.21
N PRO A 292 -6.76 19.98 7.32
CA PRO A 292 -8.09 20.09 6.73
C PRO A 292 -8.01 19.93 5.20
N ARG A 293 -9.15 19.65 4.57
CA ARG A 293 -9.21 19.52 3.11
C ARG A 293 -8.86 20.83 2.42
#